data_AF-A0A2G3PK78-F1
#
_entry.id   AF-A0A2G3PK78-F1
#
_cell.length_a   1.000
_cell.length_b   1.000
_cell.length_c   1.000
_cell.angle_alpha   90.00
_cell.angle_beta   90.00
_cell.angle_gamma   90.00
#
_symmetry.space_group_name_H-M   'P 1'
#
loop_
_entity.id
_entity.type
_entity.pdbx_description
1 polymer ?
#
loop_
_entity_poly.entity_id
_entity_poly.type
_entity_poly.pdbx_seq_one_letter_code
_entity_poly.pdbx_strand_id
1 'polypeptide(L)'
;MYPAQQTPQYWLAPGPDLPPRTWQRRTRTPIIIVSAVVGVVLAVIALGAMAWGVQGRDFTAEGEVVLTGGQYAVSSSDICGGTSEFEDLKVGARVRILDEELTILEEGTLGAPELTDNRCRLGFAVSGVPEGRGRYVVEIGTTVRHEASEGVLERGITFEF
;
A
#
# COMPACT_ATOMS: atom_id res chain seq x y z
N MET A 1 15.37 -86.16 50.89
CA MET A 1 16.38 -85.22 50.34
C MET A 1 16.43 -85.41 48.83
N TYR A 2 16.11 -84.37 48.07
CA TYR A 2 16.61 -84.19 46.70
C TYR A 2 16.88 -82.69 46.50
N PRO A 3 18.12 -82.27 46.18
CA PRO A 3 18.41 -80.87 45.91
C PRO A 3 17.89 -80.50 44.52
N ALA A 4 17.28 -79.31 44.41
CA ALA A 4 16.87 -78.77 43.11
C ALA A 4 18.11 -78.51 42.24
N GLN A 5 18.16 -79.13 41.06
CA GLN A 5 19.19 -78.84 40.07
C GLN A 5 18.98 -77.44 39.48
N GLN A 6 19.92 -76.54 39.73
CA GLN A 6 19.99 -75.24 39.05
C GLN A 6 20.59 -75.45 37.67
N THR A 7 19.82 -75.17 36.62
CA THR A 7 20.31 -75.14 35.24
C THR A 7 21.26 -73.95 35.04
N PRO A 8 22.47 -74.15 34.50
CA PRO A 8 23.42 -73.07 34.29
C PRO A 8 22.89 -72.08 33.26
N GLN A 9 22.84 -70.80 33.61
CA GLN A 9 22.43 -69.72 32.73
C GLN A 9 23.62 -69.25 31.89
N TYR A 10 23.51 -69.29 30.57
CA TYR A 10 24.58 -68.96 29.60
C TYR A 10 24.50 -67.49 29.13
N TRP A 11 24.62 -66.53 30.05
CA TRP A 11 24.78 -65.14 29.63
C TRP A 11 26.21 -64.93 29.12
N LEU A 12 26.36 -64.38 27.91
CA LEU A 12 27.65 -63.88 27.45
C LEU A 12 28.03 -62.68 28.33
N ALA A 13 29.29 -62.63 28.77
CA ALA A 13 29.80 -61.47 29.49
C ALA A 13 29.61 -60.21 28.63
N PRO A 14 29.23 -59.07 29.24
CA PRO A 14 29.13 -57.81 28.51
C PRO A 14 30.42 -57.55 27.74
N GLY A 15 30.29 -57.22 26.44
CA GLY A 15 31.42 -56.86 25.60
C GLY A 15 32.10 -55.57 26.08
N PRO A 16 33.36 -55.32 25.68
CA PRO A 16 34.08 -54.12 26.05
C PRO A 16 33.36 -52.85 25.55
N ASP A 17 33.46 -51.79 26.34
CA ASP A 17 32.84 -50.51 26.01
C ASP A 17 33.35 -49.96 24.66
N LEU A 18 32.42 -49.47 23.84
CA LEU A 18 32.77 -48.82 22.58
C LEU A 18 33.50 -47.50 22.85
N PRO A 19 34.57 -47.18 22.10
CA PRO A 19 35.28 -45.93 22.27
C PRO A 19 34.36 -44.73 21.98
N PRO A 20 34.40 -43.67 22.81
CA PRO A 20 33.56 -42.51 22.59
C PRO A 20 33.94 -41.83 21.26
N ARG A 21 32.97 -41.65 20.36
CA ARG A 21 33.17 -40.90 19.09
C ARG A 21 33.35 -39.40 19.40
N THR A 22 34.59 -38.96 19.57
CA THR A 22 34.93 -37.57 19.93
C THR A 22 34.79 -36.59 18.77
N TRP A 23 35.02 -37.03 17.52
CA TRP A 23 34.95 -36.17 16.33
C TRP A 23 33.55 -35.61 16.07
N GLN A 24 32.51 -36.44 16.24
CA GLN A 24 31.10 -36.07 15.98
C GLN A 24 30.55 -35.06 17.00
N ARG A 25 31.10 -35.00 18.22
CA ARG A 25 30.74 -33.99 19.23
C ARG A 25 31.41 -32.64 18.97
N ARG A 26 32.60 -32.63 18.36
CA ARG A 26 33.39 -31.42 18.15
C ARG A 26 32.87 -30.55 16.99
N THR A 27 32.27 -31.17 15.98
CA THR A 27 31.72 -30.47 14.80
C THR A 27 30.22 -30.20 14.87
N ARG A 28 29.44 -30.96 15.66
CA ARG A 28 27.99 -30.75 15.78
C ARG A 28 27.61 -29.39 16.35
N THR A 29 28.25 -28.98 17.44
CA THR A 29 27.94 -27.72 18.14
C THR A 29 28.14 -26.47 17.28
N PRO A 30 29.28 -26.28 16.58
CA PRO A 30 29.44 -25.10 15.73
C PRO A 30 28.46 -25.09 14.55
N ILE A 31 28.12 -26.25 13.97
CA ILE A 31 27.13 -26.33 12.88
C ILE A 31 25.73 -25.90 13.35
N ILE A 32 25.32 -26.35 14.55
CA ILE A 32 24.02 -25.96 15.14
C ILE A 32 23.98 -24.45 15.41
N ILE A 33 25.06 -23.88 15.96
CA ILE A 33 25.13 -22.44 16.24
C ILE A 33 25.07 -21.63 14.94
N VAL A 34 25.86 -21.99 13.93
CA VAL A 34 25.87 -21.27 12.64
C VAL A 34 24.52 -21.35 11.95
N SER A 35 23.91 -22.54 11.89
CA SER A 35 22.58 -22.70 11.26
C SER A 35 21.49 -21.92 12.02
N ALA A 36 21.53 -21.89 13.36
CA ALA A 36 20.60 -21.09 14.15
C ALA A 36 20.78 -19.58 13.87
N VAL A 37 22.02 -19.09 13.83
CA VAL A 37 22.31 -17.67 13.52
C VAL A 37 21.83 -17.31 12.13
N VAL A 38 22.12 -18.13 11.12
CA VAL A 38 21.65 -17.92 9.74
C VAL A 38 20.12 -17.90 9.69
N GLY A 39 19.45 -18.81 10.40
CA GLY A 39 17.99 -18.83 10.49
C GLY A 39 17.41 -17.55 11.08
N VAL A 40 17.99 -17.04 12.17
CA VAL A 40 17.56 -15.77 12.79
C VAL A 40 17.77 -14.60 11.84
N VAL A 41 18.92 -14.52 11.16
CA VAL A 41 19.21 -13.44 10.20
C VAL A 41 18.19 -13.45 9.06
N LEU A 42 17.88 -14.62 8.49
CA LEU A 42 16.87 -14.73 7.44
C LEU A 42 15.47 -14.35 7.92
N ALA A 43 15.11 -14.71 9.16
CA ALA A 43 13.83 -14.31 9.75
C ALA A 43 13.73 -12.78 9.91
N VAL A 44 14.81 -12.12 10.37
CA VAL A 44 14.86 -10.65 10.47
C VAL A 44 14.74 -9.99 9.10
N ILE A 45 15.44 -10.52 8.09
CA ILE A 45 15.34 -10.01 6.71
C ILE A 45 13.91 -10.17 6.18
N ALA A 46 13.27 -11.32 6.40
CA ALA A 46 11.91 -11.55 5.96
C ALA A 46 10.91 -10.59 6.62
N LEU A 47 11.02 -10.37 7.94
CA LEU A 47 10.20 -9.40 8.66
C LEU A 47 10.43 -7.97 8.17
N GLY A 48 11.69 -7.60 7.91
CA GLY A 48 12.03 -6.30 7.33
C GLY A 48 11.45 -6.12 5.93
N ALA A 49 11.53 -7.14 5.07
CA ALA A 49 10.97 -7.11 3.73
C ALA A 49 9.44 -7.02 3.75
N MET A 50 8.77 -7.72 4.68
CA MET A 50 7.32 -7.58 4.86
C MET A 50 6.93 -6.18 5.33
N ALA A 51 7.71 -5.56 6.23
CA ALA A 51 7.44 -4.21 6.70
C ALA A 51 7.66 -3.15 5.60
N TRP A 52 8.69 -3.30 4.77
CA TRP A 52 8.97 -2.37 3.67
C TRP A 52 8.14 -2.58 2.41
N GLY A 53 7.74 -3.82 2.14
CA GLY A 53 6.97 -4.21 0.95
C GLY A 53 5.53 -3.72 0.96
N VAL A 54 5.04 -3.16 2.08
CA VAL A 54 3.72 -2.53 2.20
C VAL A 54 3.74 -1.02 1.96
N GLN A 55 4.86 -0.44 1.50
CA GLN A 55 4.79 0.88 0.89
C GLN A 55 3.92 0.74 -0.36
N GLY A 56 2.64 1.05 -0.19
CA GLY A 56 1.71 1.27 -1.28
C GLY A 56 2.39 2.18 -2.28
N ARG A 57 2.24 1.84 -3.55
CA ARG A 57 2.65 2.76 -4.58
C ARG A 57 1.67 3.93 -4.55
N ASP A 58 2.16 5.12 -4.82
CA ASP A 58 1.32 6.30 -4.92
C ASP A 58 1.27 6.74 -6.38
N PHE A 59 0.13 7.28 -6.79
CA PHE A 59 -0.06 7.87 -8.11
C PHE A 59 -0.51 9.33 -7.99
N THR A 60 -0.50 10.03 -9.13
CA THR A 60 -1.04 11.38 -9.25
C THR A 60 -2.41 11.30 -9.90
N ALA A 61 -3.45 11.73 -9.18
CA ALA A 61 -4.79 11.87 -9.73
C ALA A 61 -4.90 13.20 -10.48
N GLU A 62 -5.19 13.13 -11.77
CA GLU A 62 -5.31 14.28 -12.65
C GLU A 62 -6.76 14.43 -13.16
N GLY A 63 -7.14 15.66 -13.47
CA GLY A 63 -8.41 15.94 -14.12
C GLY A 63 -8.64 17.42 -14.36
N GLU A 64 -9.76 17.73 -15.01
CA GLU A 64 -10.19 19.10 -15.27
C GLU A 64 -11.71 19.23 -15.10
N VAL A 65 -12.13 20.41 -14.65
CA VAL A 65 -13.52 20.84 -14.64
C VAL A 65 -13.73 21.82 -15.78
N VAL A 66 -14.76 21.59 -16.59
CA VAL A 66 -15.13 22.42 -17.74
C VAL A 66 -16.48 23.08 -17.48
N LEU A 67 -16.45 24.39 -17.31
CA LEU A 67 -17.65 25.23 -17.21
C LEU A 67 -17.96 25.85 -18.57
N THR A 68 -19.22 25.83 -18.97
CA THR A 68 -19.70 26.35 -20.25
C THR A 68 -20.89 27.28 -20.06
N GLY A 69 -21.20 28.09 -21.08
CA GLY A 69 -22.53 28.72 -21.25
C GLY A 69 -23.21 29.30 -20.00
N GLY A 70 -22.66 30.37 -19.41
CA GLY A 70 -23.29 31.06 -18.28
C GLY A 70 -23.07 30.42 -16.90
N GLN A 71 -22.41 29.25 -16.85
CA GLN A 71 -21.94 28.60 -15.61
C GLN A 71 -20.67 29.26 -15.04
N TYR A 72 -20.05 30.20 -15.75
CA TYR A 72 -18.90 30.96 -15.30
C TYR A 72 -19.06 32.44 -15.61
N ALA A 73 -18.38 33.28 -14.82
CA ALA A 73 -18.27 34.71 -15.03
C ALA A 73 -16.80 35.12 -15.13
N VAL A 74 -16.52 36.05 -16.04
CA VAL A 74 -15.20 36.66 -16.17
C VAL A 74 -15.16 37.92 -15.31
N SER A 75 -14.26 37.96 -14.34
CA SER A 75 -14.01 39.10 -13.46
C SER A 75 -12.52 39.47 -13.45
N SER A 76 -12.17 40.61 -12.87
CA SER A 76 -10.77 41.05 -12.75
C SER A 76 -9.95 40.16 -11.80
N SER A 77 -10.58 39.47 -10.86
CA SER A 77 -9.94 38.59 -9.89
C SER A 77 -9.95 37.12 -10.32
N ASP A 78 -10.89 36.72 -11.17
CA ASP A 78 -11.06 35.35 -11.61
C ASP A 78 -11.71 35.33 -12.99
N ILE A 79 -10.99 34.77 -13.96
CA ILE A 79 -11.46 34.67 -15.35
C ILE A 79 -12.40 33.47 -15.56
N CYS A 80 -12.53 32.61 -14.55
CA CYS A 80 -13.15 31.30 -14.60
C CYS A 80 -13.92 30.99 -13.31
N GLY A 81 -14.43 32.03 -12.65
CA GLY A 81 -15.22 31.87 -11.45
C GLY A 81 -16.58 31.32 -11.82
N GLY A 82 -16.94 30.15 -11.28
CA GLY A 82 -18.26 29.59 -11.49
C GLY A 82 -19.36 30.50 -10.94
N THR A 83 -20.57 30.32 -11.46
CA THR A 83 -21.76 31.11 -11.11
C THR A 83 -22.88 30.21 -10.62
N SER A 84 -23.85 30.78 -9.89
CA SER A 84 -25.04 30.05 -9.42
C SER A 84 -24.63 28.81 -8.60
N GLU A 85 -25.09 27.61 -9.00
CA GLU A 85 -24.76 26.33 -8.39
C GLU A 85 -23.28 25.95 -8.45
N PHE A 86 -22.47 26.64 -9.26
CA PHE A 86 -21.04 26.38 -9.43
C PHE A 86 -20.15 27.47 -8.80
N GLU A 87 -20.68 28.36 -7.94
CA GLU A 87 -19.90 29.47 -7.33
C GLU A 87 -18.66 29.01 -6.55
N ASP A 88 -18.66 27.76 -6.09
CA ASP A 88 -17.55 27.11 -5.40
C ASP A 88 -16.49 26.53 -6.36
N LEU A 89 -16.78 26.44 -7.66
CA LEU A 89 -15.87 25.98 -8.70
C LEU A 89 -15.10 27.17 -9.28
N LYS A 90 -13.94 27.42 -8.69
CA LYS A 90 -13.05 28.52 -9.04
C LYS A 90 -11.60 28.17 -8.76
N VAL A 91 -10.69 29.04 -9.17
CA VAL A 91 -9.26 28.88 -8.87
C VAL A 91 -9.06 28.75 -7.36
N GLY A 92 -8.31 27.74 -6.94
CA GLY A 92 -8.07 27.44 -5.53
C GLY A 92 -9.19 26.69 -4.81
N ALA A 93 -10.28 26.33 -5.51
CA ALA A 93 -11.31 25.46 -4.94
C ALA A 93 -10.69 24.11 -4.52
N ARG A 94 -11.13 23.57 -3.38
CA ARG A 94 -10.57 22.34 -2.83
C ARG A 94 -10.96 21.13 -3.68
N VAL A 95 -9.99 20.26 -3.93
CA VAL A 95 -10.18 18.93 -4.51
C VAL A 95 -9.82 17.91 -3.45
N ARG A 96 -10.68 16.91 -3.22
CA ARG A 96 -10.43 15.84 -2.25
C ARG A 96 -10.58 14.51 -2.97
N ILE A 97 -9.59 13.64 -2.77
CA ILE A 97 -9.63 12.27 -3.24
C ILE A 97 -9.95 11.41 -2.03
N LEU A 98 -11.06 10.69 -2.08
CA LEU A 98 -11.54 9.84 -0.99
C LEU A 98 -11.60 8.38 -1.44
N ASP A 99 -11.61 7.47 -0.46
CA ASP A 99 -11.91 6.05 -0.71
C ASP A 99 -13.43 5.76 -0.72
N GLU A 100 -13.80 4.49 -0.89
CA GLU A 100 -15.19 4.02 -0.91
C GLU A 100 -15.91 4.28 0.42
N GLU A 101 -15.17 4.32 1.53
CA GLU A 101 -15.65 4.64 2.87
C GLU A 101 -15.73 6.15 3.15
N LEU A 102 -15.38 6.98 2.16
CA LEU A 102 -15.35 8.45 2.25
C LEU A 102 -14.29 8.99 3.21
N THR A 103 -13.23 8.22 3.40
CA THR A 103 -12.02 8.67 4.08
C THR A 103 -11.20 9.50 3.11
N ILE A 104 -10.73 10.66 3.57
CA ILE A 104 -9.83 11.50 2.80
C ILE A 104 -8.50 10.76 2.65
N LEU A 105 -8.08 10.54 1.41
CA LEU A 105 -6.77 10.01 1.10
C LEU A 105 -5.78 11.15 0.91
N GLU A 106 -6.14 12.09 0.03
CA GLU A 106 -5.33 13.26 -0.28
C GLU A 106 -6.19 14.47 -0.68
N GLU A 107 -5.59 15.65 -0.60
CA GLU A 107 -6.23 16.91 -0.97
C GLU A 107 -5.36 17.75 -1.90
N GLY A 108 -6.01 18.53 -2.76
CA GLY A 108 -5.37 19.52 -3.61
C GLY A 108 -6.32 20.68 -3.93
N THR A 109 -6.03 21.40 -4.99
CA THR A 109 -6.83 22.54 -5.41
C THR A 109 -6.94 22.65 -6.92
N LEU A 110 -8.03 23.25 -7.42
CA LEU A 110 -8.12 23.68 -8.81
C LEU A 110 -7.03 24.71 -9.11
N GLY A 111 -6.31 24.46 -10.19
CA GLY A 111 -5.17 25.23 -10.63
C GLY A 111 -5.55 26.44 -11.48
N ALA A 112 -4.60 26.85 -12.32
CA ALA A 112 -4.78 28.01 -13.19
C ALA A 112 -5.91 27.78 -14.20
N PRO A 113 -6.75 28.79 -14.45
CA PRO A 113 -7.84 28.69 -15.39
C PRO A 113 -7.39 28.89 -16.83
N GLU A 114 -7.99 28.14 -17.74
CA GLU A 114 -7.84 28.32 -19.19
C GLU A 114 -9.19 28.59 -19.84
N LEU A 115 -9.34 29.77 -20.45
CA LEU A 115 -10.55 30.15 -21.18
C LEU A 115 -10.30 29.99 -22.70
N THR A 116 -10.92 28.99 -23.31
CA THR A 116 -10.81 28.72 -24.76
C THR A 116 -12.20 28.42 -25.32
N ASP A 117 -12.56 29.01 -26.47
CA ASP A 117 -13.83 28.74 -27.17
C ASP A 117 -15.09 28.85 -26.28
N ASN A 118 -15.13 29.84 -25.38
CA ASN A 118 -16.22 30.04 -24.42
C ASN A 118 -16.44 28.85 -23.46
N ARG A 119 -15.36 28.08 -23.22
CA ARG A 119 -15.25 27.03 -22.23
C ARG A 119 -14.16 27.40 -21.25
N CYS A 120 -14.50 27.42 -19.98
CA CYS A 120 -13.59 27.66 -18.88
C CYS A 120 -13.11 26.31 -18.34
N ARG A 121 -11.79 26.07 -18.37
CA ARG A 121 -11.17 24.84 -17.90
C ARG A 121 -10.37 25.10 -16.63
N LEU A 122 -10.58 24.28 -15.61
CA LEU A 122 -9.88 24.33 -14.34
C LEU A 122 -9.28 22.94 -14.07
N GLY A 123 -7.98 22.80 -14.31
CA GLY A 123 -7.25 21.55 -14.08
C GLY A 123 -6.91 21.34 -12.60
N PHE A 124 -6.74 20.08 -12.19
CA PHE A 124 -6.14 19.71 -10.91
C PHE A 124 -5.18 18.53 -11.08
N ALA A 125 -4.20 18.47 -10.18
CA ALA A 125 -3.31 17.33 -10.01
C ALA A 125 -3.09 17.12 -8.51
N VAL A 126 -3.45 15.95 -8.00
CA VAL A 126 -3.28 15.57 -6.60
C VAL A 126 -2.29 14.41 -6.55
N SER A 127 -1.08 14.67 -6.07
CA SER A 127 -0.02 13.66 -5.92
C SER A 127 -0.11 12.94 -4.59
N GLY A 128 0.41 11.71 -4.52
CA GLY A 128 0.48 10.97 -3.25
C GLY A 128 -0.77 10.15 -2.96
N VAL A 129 -1.63 9.93 -3.96
CA VAL A 129 -2.83 9.12 -3.79
C VAL A 129 -2.41 7.65 -3.71
N PRO A 130 -2.73 6.93 -2.62
CA PRO A 130 -2.34 5.52 -2.50
C PRO A 130 -3.04 4.66 -3.55
N GLU A 131 -2.27 3.89 -4.33
CA GLU A 131 -2.77 2.88 -5.28
C GLU A 131 -3.44 1.70 -4.54
N GLY A 132 -4.19 0.89 -5.28
CA GLY A 132 -4.71 -0.39 -4.80
C GLY A 132 -5.99 -0.29 -3.97
N ARG A 133 -6.71 0.83 -4.06
CA ARG A 133 -8.09 0.95 -3.57
C ARG A 133 -9.07 0.41 -4.61
N GLY A 134 -10.24 -0.07 -4.16
CA GLY A 134 -11.29 -0.59 -5.04
C GLY A 134 -11.86 0.48 -5.97
N ARG A 135 -12.28 1.61 -5.38
CA ARG A 135 -12.67 2.83 -6.10
C ARG A 135 -12.25 4.07 -5.33
N TYR A 136 -12.26 5.18 -6.05
CA TYR A 136 -11.98 6.51 -5.55
C TYR A 136 -13.19 7.40 -5.76
N VAL A 137 -13.36 8.36 -4.87
CA VAL A 137 -14.35 9.43 -4.99
C VAL A 137 -13.60 10.74 -5.12
N VAL A 138 -13.88 11.47 -6.19
CA VAL A 138 -13.37 12.84 -6.38
C VAL A 138 -14.45 13.80 -5.95
N GLU A 139 -14.13 14.66 -4.99
CA GLU A 139 -14.97 15.76 -4.54
C GLU A 139 -14.29 17.08 -4.89
N ILE A 140 -14.97 17.94 -5.64
CA ILE A 140 -14.46 19.26 -6.03
C ILE A 140 -15.42 20.31 -5.50
N GLY A 141 -14.90 21.17 -4.63
CA GLY A 141 -15.70 22.10 -3.86
C GLY A 141 -16.70 21.36 -2.96
N THR A 142 -17.95 21.78 -3.05
CA THR A 142 -19.13 21.21 -2.39
C THR A 142 -20.14 20.66 -3.40
N THR A 143 -20.03 21.06 -4.66
CA THR A 143 -21.02 20.79 -5.71
C THR A 143 -20.73 19.49 -6.46
N VAL A 144 -19.46 19.18 -6.75
CA VAL A 144 -19.10 18.08 -7.64
C VAL A 144 -18.60 16.90 -6.84
N ARG A 145 -19.23 15.74 -7.09
CA ARG A 145 -18.79 14.47 -6.52
C ARG A 145 -18.98 13.36 -7.53
N HIS A 146 -17.92 12.61 -7.79
CA HIS A 146 -17.94 11.55 -8.80
C HIS A 146 -17.09 10.36 -8.38
N GLU A 147 -17.58 9.15 -8.65
CA GLU A 147 -16.82 7.92 -8.44
C GLU A 147 -15.97 7.63 -9.68
N ALA A 148 -14.69 7.32 -9.49
CA ALA A 148 -13.75 7.00 -10.55
C ALA A 148 -12.85 5.82 -10.16
N SER A 149 -12.34 5.12 -11.17
CA SER A 149 -11.30 4.11 -10.98
C SER A 149 -9.91 4.75 -11.05
N GLU A 150 -8.92 4.08 -10.46
CA GLU A 150 -7.51 4.49 -10.45
C GLU A 150 -7.02 4.90 -11.84
N GLY A 151 -7.14 4.01 -12.83
CA GLY A 151 -6.67 4.26 -14.19
C GLY A 151 -7.45 5.33 -14.95
N VAL A 152 -8.58 5.82 -14.44
CA VAL A 152 -9.25 7.02 -14.98
C VAL A 152 -8.62 8.27 -14.39
N LEU A 153 -8.32 8.27 -13.09
CA LEU A 153 -7.66 9.39 -12.42
C LEU A 153 -6.20 9.57 -12.89
N GLU A 154 -5.46 8.49 -13.10
CA GLU A 154 -4.09 8.56 -13.63
C GLU A 154 -4.03 9.12 -15.06
N ARG A 155 -5.08 8.94 -15.86
CA ARG A 155 -5.12 9.40 -17.25
C ARG A 155 -5.68 10.81 -17.40
N GLY A 156 -6.25 11.38 -16.35
CA GLY A 156 -7.03 12.61 -16.42
C GLY A 156 -8.52 12.33 -16.63
N ILE A 157 -9.35 12.82 -15.71
CA ILE A 157 -10.82 12.85 -15.85
C ILE A 157 -11.31 14.26 -16.20
N THR A 158 -12.24 14.37 -17.14
CA THR A 158 -12.90 15.65 -17.48
C THR A 158 -14.32 15.66 -16.94
N PHE A 159 -14.68 16.71 -16.20
CA PHE A 159 -16.04 16.98 -15.72
C PHE A 159 -16.67 18.09 -16.56
N GLU A 160 -17.72 17.79 -17.33
CA GLU A 160 -18.50 18.76 -18.14
C GLU A 160 -19.98 18.61 -17.77
N PHE A 161 -20.70 19.75 -17.64
CA PHE A 161 -22.08 19.83 -17.14
C PHE A 161 -23.03 20.45 -18.17
#